data_AF-A0A0C1L6L1-F1
#
_entry.id   AF-A0A0C1L6L1-F1
#
_cell.length_a   1.000
_cell.length_b   1.000
_cell.length_c   1.000
_cell.angle_alpha   90.00
_cell.angle_beta   90.00
_cell.angle_gamma   90.00
#
_symmetry.space_group_name_H-M   'P 1'
#
loop_
_entity.id
_entity.type
_entity.pdbx_description
1 polymer ?
#
loop_
_entity_poly.entity_id
_entity_poly.type
_entity_poly.pdbx_seq_one_letter_code
_entity_poly.pdbx_strand_id
1 'polypeptide(L)'
;MEALEEANLKLCSYCGSEIGENEYICPNCGRATVPEEEYEGAHETFRLLVVLFFSINLITCLLFNFWPPAAQGLTGLVVVDLFLFFSAILFSYIMRRDILPLLHWNNFKWWKVIALMIFAITSAILVNYGVKWINRFIFERELFYYSSFRHLANPKTAMILLIAVIPAISEELAYRGVIQAGLLKFMHGRHAVVLTALLFAIIHMSLISFFWLLPFALFLGWLRQREQTLWYGIMVHFCFNATTCLLELYSLDLL
;
A
#
# COMPACT_ATOMS: atom_id res chain seq x y z
N MET A 1 5.42 12.62 -37.04
CA MET A 1 4.84 11.26 -37.13
C MET A 1 5.70 10.37 -36.27
N GLU A 2 5.31 10.21 -35.01
CA GLU A 2 5.92 9.21 -34.12
C GLU A 2 5.71 7.83 -34.74
N ALA A 3 6.81 7.12 -34.96
CA ALA A 3 6.77 5.73 -35.37
C ALA A 3 6.14 4.95 -34.22
N LEU A 4 4.95 4.42 -34.45
CA LEU A 4 4.35 3.39 -33.60
C LEU A 4 5.29 2.19 -33.65
N GLU A 5 5.98 1.94 -32.55
CA GLU A 5 6.73 0.71 -32.30
C GLU A 5 5.71 -0.44 -32.46
N GLU A 6 5.79 -1.17 -33.58
CA GLU A 6 5.05 -2.42 -33.76
C GLU A 6 5.56 -3.39 -32.69
N ALA A 7 4.83 -3.48 -31.59
CA ALA A 7 5.10 -4.46 -30.55
C ALA A 7 4.96 -5.85 -31.19
N ASN A 8 6.09 -6.53 -31.38
CA ASN A 8 6.12 -7.93 -31.79
C ASN A 8 5.45 -8.75 -30.69
N LEU A 9 4.18 -9.09 -30.89
CA LEU A 9 3.40 -9.89 -29.96
C LEU A 9 3.81 -11.36 -30.14
N LYS A 10 4.33 -11.97 -29.08
CA LYS A 10 4.58 -13.41 -29.00
C LYS A 10 3.27 -14.11 -28.60
N LEU A 11 3.10 -15.38 -28.96
CA LEU A 11 1.98 -16.20 -28.47
C LEU A 11 2.42 -17.09 -27.31
N CYS A 12 1.58 -17.22 -26.29
CA CYS A 12 1.82 -18.13 -25.18
C CYS A 12 1.76 -19.59 -25.67
N SER A 13 2.84 -20.33 -25.48
CA SER A 13 2.95 -21.75 -25.85
C SER A 13 1.97 -22.69 -25.14
N TYR A 14 1.31 -22.23 -24.06
CA TYR A 14 0.41 -23.06 -23.26
C TYR A 14 -1.07 -22.76 -23.46
N CYS A 15 -1.45 -21.50 -23.67
CA CYS A 15 -2.86 -21.12 -23.81
C CYS A 15 -3.17 -20.33 -25.07
N GLY A 16 -2.16 -20.01 -25.90
CA GLY A 16 -2.32 -19.30 -27.16
C GLY A 16 -2.67 -17.82 -27.02
N SER A 17 -2.65 -17.22 -25.83
CA SER A 17 -2.88 -15.79 -25.68
C SER A 17 -1.68 -14.98 -26.21
N GLU A 18 -1.95 -13.79 -26.75
CA GLU A 18 -0.91 -12.80 -27.04
C GLU A 18 -0.19 -12.39 -25.76
N ILE A 19 1.14 -12.31 -25.82
CA ILE A 19 2.06 -11.91 -24.76
C ILE A 19 3.02 -10.87 -25.30
N GLY A 20 3.33 -9.86 -24.49
CA GLY A 20 4.34 -8.86 -24.84
C GLY A 20 5.72 -9.51 -25.00
N GLU A 21 6.57 -8.92 -25.85
CA GLU A 21 7.93 -9.43 -26.14
C GLU A 21 8.78 -9.66 -24.87
N ASN A 22 8.54 -8.85 -23.83
CA ASN A 22 9.23 -8.91 -22.53
C ASN A 22 8.39 -9.57 -21.41
N GLU A 23 7.27 -10.24 -21.73
CA GLU A 23 6.46 -10.94 -20.74
C GLU A 23 6.93 -12.39 -20.52
N TYR A 24 7.67 -12.59 -19.44
CA TYR A 24 8.15 -13.92 -19.00
C TYR A 24 7.03 -14.81 -18.43
N ILE A 25 5.89 -14.22 -18.05
CA ILE A 25 4.73 -14.93 -17.51
C ILE A 25 3.51 -14.55 -18.34
N CYS A 26 2.79 -15.56 -18.84
CA CYS A 26 1.55 -15.32 -19.59
C CYS A 26 0.47 -14.69 -18.69
N PRO A 27 -0.06 -13.50 -18.98
CA PRO A 27 -1.04 -12.81 -18.13
C PRO A 27 -2.39 -13.54 -18.06
N ASN A 28 -2.67 -14.40 -19.04
CA ASN A 28 -3.92 -15.17 -19.12
C ASN A 28 -3.87 -16.49 -18.32
N CYS A 29 -2.94 -17.40 -18.66
CA CYS A 29 -2.89 -18.74 -18.05
C CYS A 29 -1.85 -18.90 -16.94
N GLY A 30 -0.86 -18.02 -16.92
CA GLY A 30 0.11 -17.98 -15.87
C GLY A 30 1.27 -18.94 -15.83
N ARG A 31 1.60 -19.47 -16.98
CA ARG A 31 2.83 -20.22 -17.16
C ARG A 31 3.96 -19.33 -17.64
N ALA A 32 5.18 -19.68 -17.22
CA ALA A 32 6.40 -19.07 -17.71
C ALA A 32 6.58 -19.36 -19.20
N THR A 33 6.95 -18.35 -19.99
CA THR A 33 7.01 -18.39 -21.46
C THR A 33 8.44 -18.53 -22.00
N VAL A 34 9.41 -18.63 -21.09
CA VAL A 34 10.86 -18.77 -21.31
C VAL A 34 11.40 -19.97 -20.52
N PRO A 35 12.58 -20.51 -20.88
CA PRO A 35 13.22 -21.61 -20.16
C PRO A 35 13.47 -21.28 -18.68
N GLU A 36 13.38 -22.29 -17.82
CA GLU A 36 13.40 -22.16 -16.35
C GLU A 36 14.69 -21.49 -15.83
N GLU A 37 15.85 -21.75 -16.45
CA GLU A 37 17.14 -21.17 -16.03
C GLU A 37 17.25 -19.65 -16.27
N GLU A 38 16.72 -19.15 -17.40
CA GLU A 38 16.67 -17.72 -17.72
C GLU A 38 15.58 -17.00 -16.91
N TYR A 39 14.51 -17.74 -16.59
CA TYR A 39 13.45 -17.32 -15.68
C TYR A 39 13.92 -17.21 -14.22
N GLU A 40 14.75 -18.14 -13.74
CA GLU A 40 15.16 -18.18 -12.33
C GLU A 40 16.09 -17.02 -11.95
N GLY A 41 17.17 -16.77 -12.70
CA GLY A 41 18.20 -15.82 -12.30
C GLY A 41 17.75 -14.35 -12.20
N ALA A 42 16.88 -13.90 -13.11
CA ALA A 42 16.38 -12.53 -13.11
C ALA A 42 15.33 -12.28 -12.00
N HIS A 43 14.57 -13.30 -11.61
CA HIS A 43 13.48 -13.19 -10.64
C HIS A 43 13.94 -13.43 -9.20
N GLU A 44 15.05 -14.15 -8.97
CA GLU A 44 15.62 -14.34 -7.62
C GLU A 44 15.94 -13.01 -6.94
N THR A 45 16.51 -12.05 -7.67
CA THR A 45 16.84 -10.73 -7.11
C THR A 45 15.59 -10.01 -6.62
N PHE A 46 14.51 -9.95 -7.41
CA PHE A 46 13.27 -9.31 -6.99
C PHE A 46 12.58 -10.05 -5.84
N ARG A 47 12.61 -11.39 -5.86
CA ARG A 47 12.09 -12.22 -4.78
C ARG A 47 12.82 -11.92 -3.47
N LEU A 48 14.16 -11.88 -3.51
CA LEU A 48 14.99 -11.54 -2.35
C LEU A 48 14.73 -10.12 -1.85
N LEU A 49 14.61 -9.14 -2.75
CA LEU A 49 14.30 -7.75 -2.37
C LEU A 49 12.94 -7.64 -1.67
N VAL A 50 11.90 -8.30 -2.19
CA VAL A 50 10.56 -8.29 -1.57
C VAL A 50 10.59 -8.96 -0.19
N VAL A 51 11.22 -10.14 -0.08
CA VAL A 51 11.32 -10.87 1.19
C VAL A 51 12.12 -10.08 2.21
N LEU A 52 13.27 -9.52 1.82
CA LEU A 52 14.12 -8.72 2.70
C LEU A 52 13.40 -7.46 3.17
N PHE A 53 12.79 -6.71 2.25
CA PHE A 53 12.03 -5.50 2.57
C PHE A 53 10.91 -5.79 3.57
N PHE A 54 10.08 -6.80 3.27
CA PHE A 54 8.97 -7.17 4.14
C PHE A 54 9.46 -7.69 5.49
N SER A 55 10.54 -8.48 5.52
CA SER A 55 11.11 -9.01 6.77
C SER A 55 11.64 -7.89 7.66
N ILE A 56 12.34 -6.90 7.09
CA ILE A 56 12.81 -5.72 7.84
C ILE A 56 11.64 -4.97 8.45
N ASN A 57 10.61 -4.65 7.66
CA ASN A 57 9.45 -3.92 8.16
C ASN A 57 8.67 -4.72 9.22
N LEU A 58 8.49 -6.04 8.99
CA LEU A 58 7.82 -6.92 9.93
C LEU A 58 8.58 -6.99 11.26
N ILE A 59 9.90 -7.16 11.23
CA ILE A 59 10.74 -7.17 12.45
C ILE A 59 10.61 -5.83 13.17
N THR A 60 10.64 -4.70 12.47
CA THR A 60 10.44 -3.37 13.08
C THR A 60 9.09 -3.27 13.78
N CYS A 61 8.01 -3.71 13.12
CA CYS A 61 6.67 -3.70 13.72
C CYS A 61 6.54 -4.66 14.90
N LEU A 62 7.17 -5.85 14.84
CA LEU A 62 7.20 -6.80 15.95
C LEU A 62 7.99 -6.24 17.14
N LEU A 63 9.14 -5.63 16.91
CA LEU A 63 9.91 -4.96 17.96
C LEU A 63 9.09 -3.85 18.59
N PHE A 64 8.43 -3.01 17.80
CA PHE A 64 7.56 -1.96 18.36
C PHE A 64 6.41 -2.51 19.19
N ASN A 65 5.76 -3.59 18.75
CA ASN A 65 4.60 -4.15 19.45
C ASN A 65 4.98 -4.92 20.73
N PHE A 66 6.12 -5.63 20.71
CA PHE A 66 6.53 -6.55 21.78
C PHE A 66 7.71 -6.04 22.64
N TRP A 67 8.28 -4.87 22.34
CA TRP A 67 9.33 -4.23 23.14
C TRP A 67 8.79 -2.99 23.87
N PRO A 68 8.42 -3.08 25.16
CA PRO A 68 7.76 -2.01 25.89
C PRO A 68 8.49 -0.65 25.90
N PRO A 69 9.84 -0.56 25.93
CA PRO A 69 10.53 0.72 25.82
C PRO A 69 10.33 1.44 24.49
N ALA A 70 10.10 0.70 23.39
CA ALA A 70 9.88 1.26 22.06
C ALA A 70 8.40 1.60 21.82
N ALA A 71 7.48 0.87 22.46
CA ALA A 71 6.02 1.01 22.28
C ALA A 71 5.41 2.24 22.99
N GLN A 72 6.16 2.90 23.88
CA GLN A 72 5.59 3.90 24.79
C GLN A 72 5.57 5.30 24.19
N GLY A 73 4.36 5.76 23.86
CA GLY A 73 4.06 7.15 23.52
C GLY A 73 4.41 7.54 22.09
N LEU A 74 4.24 8.84 21.82
CA LEU A 74 4.39 9.43 20.49
C LEU A 74 5.80 9.25 19.90
N THR A 75 6.84 9.30 20.73
CA THR A 75 8.24 9.15 20.28
C THR A 75 8.47 7.80 19.60
N GLY A 76 7.96 6.71 20.19
CA GLY A 76 8.07 5.38 19.61
C GLY A 76 7.39 5.28 18.25
N LEU A 77 6.16 5.79 18.16
CA LEU A 77 5.39 5.85 16.91
C LEU A 77 6.16 6.58 15.81
N VAL A 78 6.66 7.79 16.11
CA VAL A 78 7.40 8.61 15.13
C VAL A 78 8.69 7.92 14.69
N VAL A 79 9.44 7.30 15.60
CA VAL A 79 10.69 6.59 15.26
C VAL A 79 10.41 5.43 14.30
N VAL A 80 9.37 4.65 14.57
CA VAL A 80 8.98 3.51 13.73
C VAL A 80 8.50 3.99 12.37
N ASP A 81 7.61 4.98 12.32
CA ASP A 81 7.07 5.51 11.06
C ASP A 81 8.20 6.10 10.19
N LEU A 82 9.15 6.82 10.79
CA LEU A 82 10.32 7.33 10.07
C LEU A 82 11.19 6.19 9.55
N PHE A 83 11.45 5.16 10.35
CA PHE A 83 12.22 4.00 9.90
C PHE A 83 11.54 3.31 8.70
N LEU A 84 10.24 3.06 8.79
CA LEU A 84 9.46 2.45 7.70
C LEU A 84 9.45 3.34 6.45
N PHE A 85 9.32 4.66 6.62
CA PHE A 85 9.42 5.63 5.54
C PHE A 85 10.79 5.56 4.84
N PHE A 86 11.89 5.62 5.58
CA PHE A 86 13.23 5.58 5.00
C PHE A 86 13.56 4.21 4.38
N SER A 87 13.06 3.12 4.98
CA SER A 87 13.12 1.76 4.38
C SER A 87 12.42 1.74 3.01
N ALA A 88 11.20 2.29 2.93
CA ALA A 88 10.46 2.39 1.67
C ALA A 88 11.20 3.21 0.62
N ILE A 89 11.79 4.36 1.00
CA ILE A 89 12.59 5.20 0.10
C ILE A 89 13.84 4.47 -0.38
N LEU A 90 14.58 3.78 0.51
CA LEU A 90 15.78 3.04 0.16
C LEU A 90 15.49 1.94 -0.85
N PHE A 91 14.50 1.09 -0.58
CA PHE A 91 14.13 0.03 -1.51
C PHE A 91 13.52 0.58 -2.81
N SER A 92 12.84 1.73 -2.72
CA SER A 92 12.36 2.41 -3.93
C SER A 92 13.49 2.94 -4.80
N TYR A 93 14.57 3.41 -4.19
CA TYR A 93 15.77 3.83 -4.90
C TYR A 93 16.49 2.63 -5.55
N ILE A 94 16.58 1.50 -4.85
CA ILE A 94 17.15 0.25 -5.40
C ILE A 94 16.33 -0.21 -6.61
N MET A 95 15.00 -0.16 -6.51
CA MET A 95 14.05 -0.53 -7.57
C MET A 95 13.61 0.65 -8.46
N ARG A 96 14.43 1.71 -8.56
CA ARG A 96 14.02 2.98 -9.21
C ARG A 96 13.57 2.84 -10.66
N ARG A 97 14.13 1.88 -11.41
CA ARG A 97 13.76 1.65 -12.82
C ARG A 97 12.29 1.22 -12.95
N ASP A 98 11.78 0.48 -11.97
CA ASP A 98 10.41 -0.01 -11.93
C ASP A 98 9.44 0.98 -11.26
N ILE A 99 9.95 1.82 -10.36
CA ILE A 99 9.12 2.71 -9.52
C ILE A 99 8.96 4.10 -10.11
N LEU A 100 10.01 4.70 -10.69
CA LEU A 100 9.92 6.05 -11.27
C LEU A 100 8.79 6.18 -12.30
N PRO A 101 8.55 5.21 -13.21
CA PRO A 101 7.41 5.29 -14.14
C PRO A 101 6.05 5.36 -13.43
N LEU A 102 5.91 4.72 -12.26
CA LEU A 102 4.67 4.72 -11.47
C LEU A 102 4.39 6.05 -10.76
N LEU A 103 5.44 6.88 -10.59
CA LEU A 103 5.32 8.23 -10.06
C LEU A 103 4.91 9.26 -11.11
N HIS A 104 4.85 8.87 -12.38
CA HIS A 104 4.23 9.69 -13.41
C HIS A 104 2.72 9.44 -13.43
N TRP A 105 1.94 10.53 -13.48
CA TRP A 105 0.48 10.44 -13.55
C TRP A 105 0.02 10.36 -15.01
N ASN A 106 0.22 9.21 -15.61
CA ASN A 106 -0.22 8.97 -16.98
C ASN A 106 -1.75 8.97 -17.05
N ASN A 107 -2.32 9.58 -18.11
CA ASN A 107 -3.76 9.59 -18.37
C ASN A 107 -4.63 10.15 -17.23
N PHE A 108 -4.18 11.24 -16.60
CA PHE A 108 -4.94 11.93 -15.56
C PHE A 108 -6.38 12.24 -15.99
N LYS A 109 -7.34 11.82 -15.15
CA LYS A 109 -8.77 12.12 -15.31
C LYS A 109 -9.32 12.67 -13.99
N TRP A 110 -9.62 13.96 -13.96
CA TRP A 110 -10.11 14.66 -12.77
C TRP A 110 -11.39 14.05 -12.19
N TRP A 111 -12.33 13.62 -13.04
CA TRP A 111 -13.59 13.00 -12.59
C TRP A 111 -13.35 11.68 -11.85
N LYS A 112 -12.31 10.91 -12.23
CA LYS A 112 -11.93 9.69 -11.51
C LYS A 112 -11.45 10.04 -10.11
N VAL A 113 -10.64 11.10 -9.98
CA VAL A 113 -10.16 11.56 -8.67
C VAL A 113 -11.35 11.92 -7.78
N ILE A 114 -12.31 12.70 -8.29
CA ILE A 114 -13.52 13.06 -7.51
C ILE A 114 -14.31 11.81 -7.10
N ALA A 115 -14.58 10.89 -8.04
CA ALA A 115 -15.32 9.66 -7.73
C ALA A 115 -14.58 8.81 -6.68
N LEU A 116 -13.26 8.68 -6.80
CA LEU A 116 -12.43 7.93 -5.86
C LEU A 116 -12.36 8.60 -4.49
N MET A 117 -12.31 9.94 -4.42
CA MET A 117 -12.36 10.67 -3.16
C MET A 117 -13.71 10.52 -2.46
N ILE A 118 -14.83 10.62 -3.19
CA ILE A 118 -16.17 10.39 -2.63
C ILE A 118 -16.28 8.96 -2.12
N PHE A 119 -15.80 7.99 -2.89
CA PHE A 119 -15.73 6.60 -2.45
C PHE A 119 -14.88 6.43 -1.19
N ALA A 120 -13.69 7.05 -1.12
CA ALA A 120 -12.81 6.99 0.04
C ALA A 120 -13.48 7.59 1.29
N ILE A 121 -14.11 8.76 1.18
CA ILE A 121 -14.80 9.45 2.28
C ILE A 121 -15.98 8.61 2.79
N THR A 122 -16.85 8.15 1.88
CA THR A 122 -18.01 7.32 2.24
C THR A 122 -17.60 6.00 2.89
N SER A 123 -16.55 5.36 2.37
CA SER A 123 -15.97 4.15 2.94
C SER A 123 -15.36 4.40 4.32
N ALA A 124 -14.62 5.50 4.50
CA ALA A 124 -14.00 5.86 5.77
C ALA A 124 -15.05 6.11 6.87
N ILE A 125 -16.15 6.78 6.53
CA ILE A 125 -17.28 6.99 7.45
C ILE A 125 -17.87 5.63 7.89
N LEU A 126 -18.19 4.76 6.92
CA LEU A 126 -18.76 3.44 7.20
C LEU A 126 -17.83 2.60 8.09
N VAL A 127 -16.54 2.55 7.74
CA VAL A 127 -15.53 1.83 8.52
C VAL A 127 -15.41 2.44 9.92
N ASN A 128 -15.27 3.76 10.07
CA ASN A 128 -15.10 4.39 11.38
C ASN A 128 -16.25 4.05 12.36
N TYR A 129 -17.50 4.15 11.90
CA TYR A 129 -18.65 3.76 12.72
C TYR A 129 -18.67 2.26 13.02
N GLY A 130 -18.35 1.41 12.04
CA GLY A 130 -18.23 -0.03 12.24
C GLY A 130 -17.17 -0.40 13.28
N VAL A 131 -15.97 0.19 13.19
CA VAL A 131 -14.88 -0.01 14.14
C VAL A 131 -15.27 0.45 15.54
N LYS A 132 -15.86 1.65 15.68
CA LYS A 132 -16.33 2.15 16.98
C LYS A 132 -17.40 1.25 17.59
N TRP A 133 -18.33 0.75 16.78
CA TRP A 133 -19.35 -0.19 17.24
C TRP A 133 -18.74 -1.50 17.75
N ILE A 134 -17.81 -2.10 16.98
CA ILE A 134 -17.09 -3.32 17.39
C ILE A 134 -16.30 -3.09 18.68
N ASN A 135 -15.52 -2.01 18.76
CA ASN A 135 -14.68 -1.71 19.91
C ASN A 135 -15.49 -1.46 21.19
N ARG A 136 -16.62 -0.76 21.10
CA ARG A 136 -17.53 -0.58 22.24
C ARG A 136 -18.20 -1.88 22.67
N PHE A 137 -18.70 -2.65 21.71
CA PHE A 137 -19.53 -3.83 21.99
C PHE A 137 -18.72 -5.06 22.42
N ILE A 138 -17.57 -5.30 21.78
CA ILE A 138 -16.73 -6.49 22.02
C ILE A 138 -15.63 -6.22 23.04
N PHE A 139 -15.03 -5.02 23.01
CA PHE A 139 -13.81 -4.72 23.77
C PHE A 139 -14.00 -3.69 24.89
N GLU A 140 -15.19 -3.08 25.00
CA GLU A 140 -15.53 -2.04 25.99
C GLU A 140 -14.50 -0.90 26.05
N ARG A 141 -13.91 -0.54 24.91
CA ARG A 141 -12.85 0.47 24.81
C ARG A 141 -13.11 1.43 23.66
N GLU A 142 -12.66 2.67 23.84
CA GLU A 142 -12.55 3.65 22.77
C GLU A 142 -11.10 4.09 22.62
N LEU A 143 -10.62 4.08 21.38
CA LEU A 143 -9.27 4.51 21.02
C LEU A 143 -9.38 5.80 20.21
N PHE A 144 -8.63 6.81 20.63
CA PHE A 144 -8.56 8.11 19.98
C PHE A 144 -7.10 8.41 19.61
N TYR A 145 -6.80 8.58 18.32
CA TYR A 145 -5.47 8.95 17.87
C TYR A 145 -5.02 10.29 18.46
N TYR A 146 -5.93 11.25 18.59
CA TYR A 146 -5.67 12.59 19.11
C TYR A 146 -5.01 12.59 20.49
N SER A 147 -5.32 11.58 21.32
CA SER A 147 -4.74 11.44 22.66
C SER A 147 -3.21 11.38 22.65
N SER A 148 -2.60 10.80 21.61
CA SER A 148 -1.16 10.72 21.41
C SER A 148 -0.52 12.05 21.01
N PHE A 149 -1.27 12.96 20.39
CA PHE A 149 -0.74 14.22 19.84
C PHE A 149 -1.00 15.43 20.73
N ARG A 150 -1.90 15.34 21.72
CA ARG A 150 -2.39 16.44 22.57
C ARG A 150 -1.31 17.30 23.24
N HIS A 151 -0.10 16.75 23.42
CA HIS A 151 1.02 17.43 24.09
C HIS A 151 1.90 18.26 23.15
N LEU A 152 1.68 18.17 21.83
CA LEU A 152 2.41 18.94 20.83
C LEU A 152 1.87 20.37 20.70
N ALA A 153 2.70 21.28 20.17
CA ALA A 153 2.29 22.67 19.91
C ALA A 153 1.13 22.79 18.90
N ASN A 154 1.09 21.90 17.89
CA ASN A 154 0.05 21.89 16.85
C ASN A 154 -0.53 20.47 16.70
N PRO A 155 -1.35 20.00 17.66
CA PRO A 155 -1.74 18.59 17.76
C PRO A 155 -2.57 18.11 16.56
N LYS A 156 -3.52 18.93 16.09
CA LYS A 156 -4.38 18.61 14.93
C LYS A 156 -3.56 18.44 13.65
N THR A 157 -2.66 19.40 13.38
CA THR A 157 -1.77 19.38 12.22
C THR A 157 -0.83 18.19 12.26
N ALA A 158 -0.21 17.92 13.41
CA ALA A 158 0.69 16.78 13.58
C ALA A 158 -0.04 15.46 13.35
N MET A 159 -1.26 15.30 13.88
CA MET A 159 -2.09 14.13 13.67
C MET A 159 -2.42 13.93 12.17
N ILE A 160 -2.88 14.96 11.47
CA ILE A 160 -3.18 14.85 10.03
C ILE A 160 -1.92 14.48 9.23
N LEU A 161 -0.77 15.07 9.54
CA LEU A 161 0.49 14.76 8.85
C LEU A 161 0.92 13.31 9.09
N LEU A 162 0.93 12.86 10.35
CA LEU A 162 1.49 11.57 10.75
C LEU A 162 0.51 10.40 10.54
N ILE A 163 -0.80 10.63 10.54
CA ILE A 163 -1.81 9.57 10.36
C ILE A 163 -2.35 9.55 8.92
N ALA A 164 -2.43 10.69 8.23
CA ALA A 164 -3.03 10.76 6.90
C ALA A 164 -2.01 10.97 5.78
N VAL A 165 -1.16 11.99 5.86
CA VAL A 165 -0.29 12.37 4.73
C VAL A 165 0.89 11.42 4.56
N ILE A 166 1.66 11.22 5.63
CA ILE A 166 2.88 10.41 5.58
C ILE A 166 2.55 8.95 5.24
N PRO A 167 1.60 8.27 5.91
CA PRO A 167 1.23 6.90 5.57
C PRO A 167 0.71 6.74 4.15
N ALA A 168 -0.10 7.68 3.66
CA ALA A 168 -0.63 7.60 2.30
C ALA A 168 0.47 7.58 1.23
N ILE A 169 1.57 8.29 1.45
CA ILE A 169 2.71 8.30 0.53
C ILE A 169 3.62 7.10 0.79
N SER A 170 4.01 6.89 2.04
CA SER A 170 5.02 5.91 2.44
C SER A 170 4.56 4.49 2.21
N GLU A 171 3.31 4.18 2.57
CA GLU A 171 2.75 2.84 2.46
C GLU A 171 2.36 2.52 1.02
N GLU A 172 1.84 3.48 0.25
CA GLU A 172 1.61 3.23 -1.19
C GLU A 172 2.92 2.96 -1.91
N LEU A 173 3.98 3.71 -1.59
CA LEU A 173 5.30 3.49 -2.14
C LEU A 173 5.88 2.12 -1.69
N ALA A 174 5.75 1.78 -0.42
CA ALA A 174 6.22 0.50 0.14
C ALA A 174 5.48 -0.71 -0.48
N TYR A 175 4.16 -0.69 -0.47
CA TYR A 175 3.36 -1.86 -0.81
C TYR A 175 3.07 -1.96 -2.30
N ARG A 176 2.69 -0.85 -2.95
CA ARG A 176 2.34 -0.85 -4.38
C ARG A 176 3.54 -0.53 -5.27
N GLY A 177 4.50 0.23 -4.74
CA GLY A 177 5.78 0.50 -5.37
C GLY A 177 6.75 -0.67 -5.21
N VAL A 178 7.20 -1.00 -4.00
CA VAL A 178 8.24 -2.02 -3.78
C VAL A 178 7.68 -3.44 -3.84
N ILE A 179 6.76 -3.81 -2.94
CA ILE A 179 6.28 -5.21 -2.83
C ILE A 179 5.54 -5.62 -4.10
N GLN A 180 4.47 -4.92 -4.49
CA GLN A 180 3.65 -5.32 -5.63
C GLN A 180 4.43 -5.27 -6.94
N ALA A 181 5.29 -4.27 -7.18
CA ALA A 181 6.09 -4.26 -8.40
C ALA A 181 7.12 -5.39 -8.44
N GLY A 182 7.73 -5.72 -7.29
CA GLY A 182 8.65 -6.86 -7.18
C GLY A 182 7.95 -8.19 -7.42
N LEU A 183 6.79 -8.40 -6.79
CA LEU A 183 5.95 -9.58 -7.01
C LEU A 183 5.53 -9.72 -8.47
N LEU A 184 5.09 -8.64 -9.12
CA LEU A 184 4.68 -8.64 -10.53
C LEU A 184 5.78 -9.10 -11.51
N LYS A 185 7.05 -9.13 -11.08
CA LYS A 185 8.12 -9.70 -11.91
C LYS A 185 8.00 -11.21 -12.06
N PHE A 186 7.50 -11.91 -11.05
CA PHE A 186 7.54 -13.38 -11.01
C PHE A 186 6.20 -14.04 -10.62
N MET A 187 5.12 -13.28 -10.54
CA MET A 187 3.77 -13.83 -10.34
C MET A 187 2.67 -13.03 -11.07
N HIS A 188 1.53 -13.69 -11.27
CA HIS A 188 0.31 -13.08 -11.81
C HIS A 188 -0.11 -11.83 -11.07
N GLY A 189 -0.60 -10.84 -11.81
CA GLY A 189 -1.10 -9.61 -11.21
C GLY A 189 -2.17 -9.80 -10.15
N ARG A 190 -3.13 -10.72 -10.36
CA ARG A 190 -4.13 -11.02 -9.33
C ARG A 190 -3.51 -11.58 -8.05
N HIS A 191 -2.55 -12.50 -8.17
CA HIS A 191 -1.85 -13.07 -7.00
C HIS A 191 -0.95 -12.03 -6.32
N ALA A 192 -0.27 -11.17 -7.09
CA ALA A 192 0.53 -10.07 -6.56
C ALA A 192 -0.33 -9.11 -5.74
N VAL A 193 -1.49 -8.70 -6.26
CA VAL A 193 -2.45 -7.84 -5.54
C VAL A 193 -2.92 -8.50 -4.24
N VAL A 194 -3.34 -9.76 -4.30
CA VAL A 194 -3.82 -10.49 -3.11
C VAL A 194 -2.72 -10.63 -2.07
N LEU A 195 -1.52 -11.05 -2.47
CA LEU A 195 -0.42 -11.24 -1.55
C LEU A 195 0.04 -9.90 -0.94
N THR A 196 0.21 -8.85 -1.75
CA THR A 196 0.52 -7.51 -1.22
C THR A 196 -0.54 -7.04 -0.22
N ALA A 197 -1.82 -7.26 -0.50
CA ALA A 197 -2.90 -6.87 0.40
C ALA A 197 -2.89 -7.64 1.72
N LEU A 198 -2.60 -8.94 1.68
CA LEU A 198 -2.42 -9.76 2.89
C LEU A 198 -1.22 -9.30 3.72
N LEU A 199 -0.08 -9.07 3.08
CA LEU A 199 1.14 -8.58 3.73
C LEU A 199 0.90 -7.20 4.40
N PHE A 200 0.19 -6.31 3.71
CA PHE A 200 -0.24 -5.02 4.24
C PHE A 200 -1.13 -5.19 5.48
N ALA A 201 -2.17 -6.02 5.42
CA ALA A 201 -3.09 -6.19 6.54
C ALA A 201 -2.41 -6.85 7.76
N ILE A 202 -1.51 -7.80 7.55
CA ILE A 202 -0.81 -8.52 8.62
C ILE A 202 0.17 -7.60 9.36
N ILE A 203 0.87 -6.70 8.67
CA ILE A 203 1.88 -5.84 9.32
C ILE A 203 1.30 -4.91 10.39
N HIS A 204 -0.01 -4.64 10.33
CA HIS A 204 -0.71 -3.80 11.29
C HIS A 204 -0.98 -4.49 12.63
N MET A 205 -0.69 -5.80 12.75
CA MET A 205 -0.71 -6.56 14.00
C MET A 205 -2.04 -6.44 14.78
N SER A 206 -3.17 -6.28 14.07
CA SER A 206 -4.49 -6.14 14.65
C SER A 206 -5.50 -6.98 13.88
N LEU A 207 -6.05 -8.02 14.53
CA LEU A 207 -7.08 -8.88 13.95
C LEU A 207 -8.36 -8.10 13.62
N ILE A 208 -8.71 -7.11 14.45
CA ILE A 208 -9.87 -6.26 14.20
C ILE A 208 -9.61 -5.46 12.91
N SER A 209 -8.42 -4.84 12.81
CA SER A 209 -8.07 -4.02 11.65
C SER A 209 -7.95 -4.79 10.35
N PHE A 210 -7.57 -6.05 10.42
CA PHE A 210 -7.47 -6.93 9.26
C PHE A 210 -8.75 -6.93 8.40
N PHE A 211 -9.93 -6.90 9.02
CA PHE A 211 -11.21 -6.98 8.31
C PHE A 211 -11.50 -5.80 7.37
N TRP A 212 -11.02 -4.60 7.68
CA TRP A 212 -11.15 -3.44 6.79
C TRP A 212 -9.87 -3.15 6.00
N LEU A 213 -8.70 -3.45 6.54
CA LEU A 213 -7.43 -3.25 5.85
C LEU A 213 -7.27 -4.17 4.65
N LEU A 214 -7.72 -5.42 4.72
CA LEU A 214 -7.63 -6.35 3.60
C LEU A 214 -8.42 -5.88 2.36
N PRO A 215 -9.74 -5.60 2.43
CA PRO A 215 -10.49 -5.13 1.26
C PRO A 215 -10.00 -3.77 0.76
N PHE A 216 -9.61 -2.87 1.66
CA PHE A 216 -8.99 -1.60 1.30
C PHE A 216 -7.69 -1.81 0.53
N ALA A 217 -6.84 -2.71 1.00
CA ALA A 217 -5.55 -2.97 0.38
C ALA A 217 -5.68 -3.69 -0.97
N LEU A 218 -6.66 -4.60 -1.11
CA LEU A 218 -7.03 -5.23 -2.38
C LEU A 218 -7.49 -4.18 -3.40
N PHE A 219 -8.34 -3.24 -2.98
CA PHE A 219 -8.82 -2.16 -3.84
C PHE A 219 -7.67 -1.28 -4.35
N LEU A 220 -6.77 -0.84 -3.46
CA LEU A 220 -5.62 -0.03 -3.85
C LEU A 220 -4.64 -0.80 -4.75
N GLY A 221 -4.40 -2.08 -4.48
CA GLY A 221 -3.55 -2.92 -5.34
C GLY A 221 -4.13 -3.12 -6.73
N TRP A 222 -5.44 -3.35 -6.84
CA TRP A 222 -6.16 -3.39 -8.11
C TRP A 222 -6.11 -2.04 -8.83
N LEU A 223 -6.34 -0.93 -8.12
CA LEU A 223 -6.32 0.41 -8.67
C LEU A 223 -4.96 0.76 -9.25
N ARG A 224 -3.87 0.45 -8.52
CA ARG A 224 -2.50 0.61 -9.02
C ARG A 224 -2.25 -0.23 -10.28
N GLN A 225 -2.71 -1.48 -10.32
CA GLN A 225 -2.52 -2.33 -11.49
C GLN A 225 -3.33 -1.82 -12.71
N ARG A 226 -4.52 -1.29 -12.49
CA ARG A 226 -5.38 -0.77 -13.56
C ARG A 226 -4.88 0.56 -14.11
N GLU A 227 -4.47 1.47 -13.24
CA GLU A 227 -4.14 2.85 -13.62
C GLU A 227 -2.63 3.06 -13.84
N GLN A 228 -1.78 2.09 -13.48
CA GLN A 228 -0.32 2.12 -13.67
C GLN A 228 0.35 3.36 -13.06
N THR A 229 -0.21 3.87 -11.96
CA THR A 229 0.31 5.00 -11.21
C THR A 229 0.00 4.86 -9.72
N LEU A 230 0.85 5.43 -8.86
CA LEU A 230 0.62 5.46 -7.41
C LEU A 230 -0.33 6.58 -6.97
N TRP A 231 -0.47 7.65 -7.76
CA TRP A 231 -1.18 8.86 -7.33
C TRP A 231 -2.66 8.64 -6.99
N TYR A 232 -3.37 7.80 -7.75
CA TYR A 232 -4.75 7.47 -7.42
C TYR A 232 -4.87 6.75 -6.08
N GLY A 233 -3.94 5.83 -5.78
CA GLY A 233 -3.89 5.13 -4.50
C GLY A 233 -3.55 6.08 -3.34
N ILE A 234 -2.53 6.94 -3.53
CA ILE A 234 -2.12 7.96 -2.54
C ILE A 234 -3.29 8.89 -2.20
N MET A 235 -4.04 9.37 -3.20
CA MET A 235 -5.18 10.26 -2.96
C MET A 235 -6.32 9.55 -2.21
N VAL A 236 -6.67 8.32 -2.60
CA VAL A 236 -7.68 7.51 -1.90
C VAL A 236 -7.25 7.28 -0.45
N HIS A 237 -6.00 6.90 -0.23
CA HIS A 237 -5.47 6.59 1.08
C HIS A 237 -5.42 7.83 1.99
N PHE A 238 -4.89 8.93 1.47
CA PHE A 238 -4.91 10.21 2.17
C PHE A 238 -6.34 10.62 2.54
N CYS A 239 -7.29 10.59 1.59
CA CYS A 239 -8.67 10.97 1.86
C CYS A 239 -9.34 10.07 2.91
N PHE A 240 -9.07 8.76 2.87
CA PHE A 240 -9.59 7.81 3.85
C PHE A 240 -9.10 8.12 5.27
N ASN A 241 -7.79 8.29 5.44
CA ASN A 241 -7.18 8.56 6.74
C ASN A 241 -7.51 9.97 7.24
N ALA A 242 -7.53 10.98 6.35
CA ALA A 242 -7.91 12.34 6.69
C ALA A 242 -9.37 12.41 7.15
N THR A 243 -10.28 11.70 6.48
CA THR A 243 -11.69 11.61 6.90
C THR A 243 -11.79 10.99 8.30
N THR A 244 -11.04 9.91 8.56
CA THR A 244 -10.96 9.28 9.88
C THR A 244 -10.49 10.27 10.96
N CYS A 245 -9.44 11.04 10.66
CA CYS A 245 -8.93 12.08 11.55
C CYS A 245 -9.97 13.17 11.82
N LEU A 246 -10.66 13.67 10.79
CA LEU A 246 -11.66 14.73 10.91
C LEU A 246 -12.89 14.27 11.69
N LEU A 247 -13.35 13.03 11.48
CA LEU A 247 -14.45 12.44 12.26
C LEU A 247 -14.09 12.31 13.73
N GLU A 248 -12.84 11.99 14.04
CA GLU A 248 -12.37 11.93 15.42
C GLU A 248 -12.36 13.33 16.06
N LEU A 249 -11.77 14.33 15.38
CA LEU A 249 -11.76 15.71 15.86
C LEU A 249 -13.17 16.27 16.05
N TYR A 250 -14.10 15.95 15.15
CA TYR A 250 -15.52 16.31 15.30
C TYR A 250 -16.13 15.70 16.56
N SER A 251 -15.89 14.41 16.79
CA SER A 251 -16.44 13.70 17.97
C SER A 251 -15.88 14.18 19.31
N LEU A 252 -14.79 14.94 19.29
CA LEU A 252 -14.14 15.52 20.46
C LEU A 252 -14.40 17.03 20.61
N ASP A 253 -15.26 17.61 19.77
CA ASP A 253 -15.53 19.06 19.72
C ASP A 253 -14.26 19.91 19.48
N LEU A 254 -13.35 19.39 18.66
CA LEU A 254 -12.06 20.02 18.33
C LEU A 254 -12.01 20.59 16.90
N LEU A 255 -13.13 20.64 16.19
CA LEU A 255 -13.22 21.25 14.85
C LEU A 255 -13.62 22.72 14.89
#